data_AF-V5YP72-F1
#
_entry.id   AF-V5YP72-F1
#
_cell.length_a   1.000
_cell.length_b   1.000
_cell.length_c   1.000
_cell.angle_alpha   90.00
_cell.angle_beta   90.00
_cell.angle_gamma   90.00
#
_symmetry.space_group_name_H-M   'P 1'
#
loop_
_entity.id
_entity.type
_entity.pdbx_description
1 polymer ?
#
loop_
_entity_poly.entity_id
_entity_poly.type
_entity_poly.pdbx_seq_one_letter_code
_entity_poly.pdbx_strand_id
1 'polypeptide(L)'
;MNLEKYQTFWDTVCPDMLQKMTKLHQFIVAAAPAGIFIGEPAVETDTDEFRVAIYLSTLTADGTAGDPLLDLWFTLLDGDDAGGDGRLAIGLRVTGADAQAYNGYYPERYTEQAWTDDVDALVSRVDQFNVDDFAVQLLAELESLVASA
;
A
#
# COMPACT_ATOMS: atom_id res chain seq x y z
N MET A 1 -3.68 -1.68 -17.08
CA MET A 1 -5.03 -1.16 -16.82
C MET A 1 -5.49 -0.17 -17.90
N ASN A 2 -6.78 -0.13 -18.27
CA ASN A 2 -7.32 0.89 -19.19
C ASN A 2 -7.49 2.24 -18.48
N LEU A 3 -6.49 3.12 -18.66
CA LEU A 3 -6.36 4.41 -17.96
C LEU A 3 -7.60 5.30 -18.07
N GLU A 4 -8.14 5.48 -19.27
CA GLU A 4 -9.32 6.33 -19.49
C GLU A 4 -10.59 5.75 -18.86
N LYS A 5 -10.72 4.42 -18.83
CA LYS A 5 -11.89 3.73 -18.28
C LYS A 5 -11.98 3.87 -16.76
N TYR A 6 -10.84 3.90 -16.06
CA TYR A 6 -10.82 3.81 -14.60
C TYR A 6 -10.42 5.11 -13.89
N GLN A 7 -10.10 6.16 -14.65
CA GLN A 7 -9.75 7.48 -14.11
C GLN A 7 -10.82 8.01 -13.13
N THR A 8 -12.11 7.86 -13.44
CA THR A 8 -13.18 8.36 -12.56
C THR A 8 -13.21 7.65 -11.20
N PHE A 9 -12.95 6.34 -11.17
CA PHE A 9 -12.85 5.60 -9.91
C PHE A 9 -11.64 6.06 -9.11
N TRP A 10 -10.50 6.21 -9.79
CA TRP A 10 -9.27 6.71 -9.18
C TRP A 10 -9.39 8.10 -8.59
N ASP A 11 -9.93 9.06 -9.35
CA ASP A 11 -10.15 10.44 -8.90
C ASP A 11 -11.03 10.49 -7.65
N THR A 12 -11.90 9.48 -7.46
CA THR A 12 -12.76 9.36 -6.28
C THR A 12 -12.00 8.81 -5.07
N VAL A 13 -11.22 7.73 -5.23
CA VAL A 13 -10.59 7.04 -4.09
C VAL A 13 -9.20 7.55 -3.73
N CYS A 14 -8.46 8.12 -4.70
CA CYS A 14 -7.08 8.56 -4.54
C CYS A 14 -6.88 9.55 -3.38
N PRO A 15 -7.71 10.58 -3.19
CA PRO A 15 -7.52 11.54 -2.09
C PRO A 15 -7.50 10.86 -0.71
N ASP A 16 -8.42 9.93 -0.48
CA ASP A 16 -8.54 9.23 0.80
C ASP A 16 -7.44 8.18 0.99
N MET A 17 -7.05 7.49 -0.09
CA MET A 17 -5.91 6.59 -0.10
C MET A 17 -4.61 7.35 0.25
N LEU A 18 -4.40 8.52 -0.37
CA LEU A 18 -3.25 9.37 -0.12
C LEU A 18 -3.26 9.91 1.32
N GLN A 19 -4.42 10.32 1.83
CA GLN A 19 -4.55 10.76 3.23
C GLN A 19 -4.18 9.63 4.20
N LYS A 20 -4.65 8.41 3.96
CA LYS A 20 -4.35 7.22 4.78
C LYS A 20 -2.86 6.87 4.72
N MET A 21 -2.26 6.88 3.54
CA MET A 21 -0.82 6.65 3.38
C MET A 21 0.02 7.76 4.02
N THR A 22 -0.41 9.02 3.95
CA THR A 22 0.24 10.13 4.66
C THR A 22 0.19 9.96 6.17
N LYS A 23 -0.97 9.53 6.71
CA LYS A 23 -1.10 9.23 8.14
C LYS A 23 -0.20 8.06 8.54
N LEU A 24 -0.20 6.99 7.74
CA LEU A 24 0.66 5.82 7.95
C LEU A 24 2.15 6.21 7.95
N HIS A 25 2.57 7.01 6.97
CA HIS A 25 3.93 7.55 6.88
C HIS A 25 4.32 8.30 8.15
N GLN A 26 3.48 9.20 8.65
CA GLN A 26 3.73 9.94 9.90
C GLN A 26 3.92 9.02 11.11
N PHE A 27 3.12 7.94 11.22
CA PHE A 27 3.30 6.94 12.27
C PHE A 27 4.63 6.21 12.16
N ILE A 28 4.97 5.73 10.95
CA ILE A 28 6.20 4.96 10.75
C ILE A 28 7.41 5.85 11.00
N VAL A 29 7.45 7.08 10.47
CA VAL A 29 8.57 8.03 10.70
C VAL A 29 8.77 8.33 12.18
N ALA A 30 7.68 8.42 12.96
CA ALA A 30 7.77 8.74 14.38
C ALA A 30 8.29 7.58 15.24
N ALA A 31 8.19 6.33 14.76
CA ALA A 31 8.40 5.15 15.59
C ALA A 31 9.33 4.08 14.99
N ALA A 32 9.75 4.23 13.73
CA ALA A 32 10.60 3.25 13.08
C ALA A 32 11.97 3.13 13.78
N PRO A 33 12.55 1.92 13.79
CA PRO A 33 13.93 1.71 14.23
C PRO A 33 14.91 2.65 13.50
N ALA A 34 15.98 3.03 14.21
CA ALA A 34 17.07 3.76 13.59
C ALA A 34 17.70 2.95 12.44
N GLY A 35 18.16 3.63 11.41
CA GLY A 35 18.79 2.98 10.25
C GLY A 35 17.81 2.56 9.15
N ILE A 36 16.54 2.98 9.23
CA ILE A 36 15.54 2.82 8.16
C ILE A 36 15.30 4.18 7.51
N PHE A 37 15.35 4.22 6.18
CA PHE A 37 14.84 5.31 5.37
C PHE A 37 13.39 5.03 4.99
N ILE A 38 12.53 6.03 5.12
CA ILE A 38 11.11 5.95 4.78
C ILE A 38 10.84 7.05 3.75
N GLY A 39 10.42 6.65 2.55
CA GLY A 39 10.04 7.57 1.49
C GLY A 39 8.68 8.22 1.76
N GLU A 40 8.51 9.45 1.27
CA GLU A 40 7.22 10.12 1.27
C GLU A 40 6.20 9.34 0.42
N PRO A 41 4.90 9.38 0.76
CA PRO A 41 3.86 8.80 -0.08
C PRO A 41 3.86 9.40 -1.48
N ALA A 42 3.91 8.56 -2.50
CA ALA A 42 3.91 8.95 -3.91
C ALA A 42 2.67 8.42 -4.63
N VAL A 43 2.03 9.26 -5.44
CA VAL A 43 0.98 8.84 -6.37
C VAL A 43 1.63 8.32 -7.64
N GLU A 44 1.32 7.09 -8.00
CA GLU A 44 1.88 6.40 -9.16
C GLU A 44 0.75 5.96 -10.09
N THR A 45 0.75 6.55 -11.29
CA THR A 45 -0.27 6.31 -12.31
C THR A 45 0.31 5.94 -13.67
N ASP A 46 1.64 5.88 -13.78
CA ASP A 46 2.38 5.46 -14.97
C ASP A 46 2.72 3.95 -14.97
N THR A 47 2.24 3.24 -13.97
CA THR A 47 2.32 1.78 -13.82
C THR A 47 1.09 1.07 -14.38
N ASP A 48 1.14 -0.27 -14.45
CA ASP A 48 0.01 -1.09 -14.89
C ASP A 48 -1.25 -0.94 -14.01
N GLU A 49 -1.09 -0.44 -12.78
CA GLU A 49 -2.12 -0.18 -11.79
C GLU A 49 -2.00 1.25 -11.25
N PHE A 50 -3.09 1.83 -10.71
CA PHE A 50 -3.04 3.10 -10.01
C PHE A 50 -2.82 2.87 -8.51
N ARG A 51 -1.83 3.54 -7.91
CA ARG A 51 -1.50 3.33 -6.51
C ARG A 51 -0.94 4.56 -5.81
N VAL A 52 -0.97 4.49 -4.48
CA VAL A 52 -0.17 5.33 -3.59
C VAL A 52 0.89 4.45 -2.94
N ALA A 53 2.16 4.77 -3.15
CA ALA A 53 3.28 3.96 -2.69
C ALA A 53 4.05 4.64 -1.54
N ILE A 54 4.53 3.83 -0.58
CA ILE A 54 5.58 4.21 0.38
C ILE A 54 6.68 3.18 0.27
N TYR A 55 7.93 3.66 0.19
CA TYR A 55 9.12 2.83 0.05
C TYR A 55 9.93 2.86 1.34
N LEU A 56 10.34 1.69 1.83
CA LEU A 56 11.18 1.54 3.01
C LEU A 56 12.46 0.83 2.62
N SER A 57 13.59 1.41 2.98
CA SER A 57 14.91 0.86 2.71
C SER A 57 15.80 0.99 3.94
N THR A 58 16.96 0.36 3.94
CA THR A 58 18.02 0.72 4.88
C THR A 58 18.44 2.18 4.65
N LEU A 59 18.99 2.80 5.69
CA LEU A 59 19.55 4.14 5.64
C LEU A 59 21.06 4.02 5.42
N THR A 60 21.56 4.63 4.34
CA THR A 60 23.00 4.70 4.09
C THR A 60 23.69 5.66 5.06
N ALA A 61 25.03 5.57 5.16
CA ALA A 61 25.81 6.42 6.06
C ALA A 61 25.70 7.92 5.77
N ASP A 62 25.35 8.30 4.53
CA ASP A 62 25.09 9.68 4.09
C ASP A 62 23.60 10.07 4.19
N GLY A 63 22.76 9.23 4.78
CA GLY A 63 21.35 9.53 5.08
C GLY A 63 20.40 9.38 3.90
N THR A 64 20.76 8.58 2.89
CA THR A 64 19.94 8.30 1.71
C THR A 64 19.36 6.89 1.73
N ALA A 65 18.46 6.60 0.79
CA ALA A 65 17.89 5.27 0.61
C ALA A 65 18.96 4.25 0.19
N GLY A 66 19.09 3.18 0.97
CA GLY A 66 19.98 2.04 0.71
C GLY A 66 19.24 0.85 0.12
N ASP A 67 19.48 -0.33 0.67
CA ASP A 67 18.88 -1.58 0.21
C ASP A 67 17.37 -1.63 0.53
N PRO A 68 16.51 -2.02 -0.42
CA PRO A 68 15.07 -2.06 -0.21
C PRO A 68 14.70 -3.10 0.84
N LEU A 69 13.81 -2.72 1.76
CA LEU A 69 13.28 -3.58 2.80
C LEU A 69 11.84 -3.99 2.46
N LEU A 70 10.97 -2.99 2.37
CA LEU A 70 9.53 -3.16 2.13
C LEU A 70 8.99 -2.04 1.26
N ASP A 71 8.03 -2.37 0.41
CA ASP A 71 7.21 -1.40 -0.30
C ASP A 71 5.74 -1.61 0.09
N LEU A 72 5.03 -0.51 0.29
CA LEU A 72 3.62 -0.48 0.65
C LEU A 72 2.85 0.17 -0.48
N TRP A 73 1.99 -0.59 -1.18
CA TRP A 73 1.23 -0.11 -2.33
C TRP A 73 -0.26 -0.15 -2.03
N PHE A 74 -0.86 1.01 -1.79
CA PHE A 74 -2.31 1.12 -1.70
C PHE A 74 -2.86 1.30 -3.11
N THR A 75 -3.50 0.28 -3.66
CA THR A 75 -3.73 0.15 -5.11
C THR A 75 -5.22 0.07 -5.44
N LEU A 76 -5.60 0.70 -6.56
CA LEU A 76 -6.81 0.40 -7.32
C LEU A 76 -6.45 -0.65 -8.38
N LEU A 77 -7.03 -1.83 -8.22
CA LEU A 77 -6.60 -3.06 -8.88
C LEU A 77 -7.52 -3.40 -10.04
N ASP A 78 -6.94 -3.85 -11.15
CA ASP A 78 -7.68 -4.23 -12.35
C ASP A 78 -7.96 -5.74 -12.35
N GLY A 79 -9.25 -6.09 -12.44
CA GLY A 79 -9.71 -7.48 -12.39
C GLY A 79 -9.54 -8.25 -13.69
N ASP A 80 -9.10 -7.60 -14.77
CA ASP A 80 -9.00 -8.22 -16.11
C ASP A 80 -8.14 -9.50 -16.12
N ASP A 81 -7.07 -9.57 -15.32
CA ASP A 81 -6.19 -10.76 -15.25
C ASP A 81 -6.58 -11.75 -14.14
N ALA A 82 -7.48 -11.37 -13.23
CA ALA A 82 -7.82 -12.13 -12.02
C ALA A 82 -9.23 -12.75 -12.05
N GLY A 83 -9.88 -12.77 -13.22
CA GLY A 83 -11.26 -13.26 -13.38
C GLY A 83 -12.33 -12.28 -12.90
N GLY A 84 -11.98 -11.00 -12.73
CA GLY A 84 -12.87 -9.92 -12.29
C GLY A 84 -13.72 -9.29 -13.40
N ASP A 85 -13.57 -9.72 -14.66
CA ASP A 85 -14.42 -9.31 -15.81
C ASP A 85 -14.55 -7.77 -15.96
N GLY A 86 -13.42 -7.06 -15.94
CA GLY A 86 -13.39 -5.59 -16.09
C GLY A 86 -13.83 -4.78 -14.87
N ARG A 87 -13.89 -5.42 -13.69
CA ARG A 87 -14.18 -4.79 -12.40
C ARG A 87 -12.92 -4.48 -11.60
N LEU A 88 -13.10 -3.68 -10.56
CA LEU A 88 -12.02 -3.11 -9.75
C LEU A 88 -12.02 -3.64 -8.32
N ALA A 89 -10.86 -3.58 -7.68
CA ALA A 89 -10.71 -3.82 -6.25
C ALA A 89 -9.79 -2.77 -5.60
N ILE A 90 -9.83 -2.69 -4.27
CA ILE A 90 -8.93 -1.85 -3.46
C ILE A 90 -8.13 -2.78 -2.56
N GLY A 91 -6.85 -2.50 -2.40
CA GLY A 91 -6.03 -3.26 -1.46
C GLY A 91 -4.70 -2.60 -1.16
N LEU A 92 -4.22 -2.80 0.07
CA LEU A 92 -2.85 -2.49 0.44
C LEU A 92 -1.98 -3.74 0.26
N ARG A 93 -1.03 -3.70 -0.67
CA ARG A 93 -0.04 -4.73 -0.87
C ARG A 93 1.25 -4.37 -0.13
N VAL A 94 1.82 -5.33 0.57
CA VAL A 94 3.19 -5.24 1.11
C VAL A 94 4.08 -6.15 0.27
N THR A 95 5.20 -5.63 -0.23
CA THR A 95 6.22 -6.38 -1.00
C THR A 95 7.61 -6.14 -0.43
N GLY A 96 8.56 -7.05 -0.64
CA GLY A 96 9.92 -6.93 -0.10
C GLY A 96 10.43 -8.22 0.53
N ALA A 97 11.61 -8.15 1.16
CA ALA A 97 12.36 -9.30 1.68
C ALA A 97 11.54 -10.17 2.63
N ASP A 98 10.63 -9.56 3.40
CA ASP A 98 9.83 -10.22 4.43
C ASP A 98 8.32 -9.95 4.32
N ALA A 99 7.87 -9.58 3.12
CA ALA A 99 6.45 -9.42 2.82
C ALA A 99 5.60 -10.70 3.04
N GLN A 100 6.22 -11.87 3.24
CA GLN A 100 5.53 -13.12 3.54
C GLN A 100 4.68 -13.04 4.82
N ALA A 101 5.08 -12.22 5.82
CA ALA A 101 4.30 -12.03 7.04
C ALA A 101 2.92 -11.41 6.78
N TYR A 102 2.80 -10.58 5.73
CA TYR A 102 1.56 -9.89 5.36
C TYR A 102 0.69 -10.68 4.37
N ASN A 103 1.20 -11.80 3.85
CA ASN A 103 0.52 -12.82 3.04
C ASN A 103 -0.69 -12.34 2.21
N GLY A 104 -0.46 -11.33 1.37
CA GLY A 104 -1.47 -10.74 0.49
C GLY A 104 -1.88 -9.32 0.88
N TYR A 105 -3.11 -8.97 0.51
CA TYR A 105 -3.69 -7.64 0.70
C TYR A 105 -4.28 -7.48 2.10
N TYR A 106 -4.19 -6.27 2.67
CA TYR A 106 -4.67 -5.95 4.01
C TYR A 106 -5.93 -5.05 3.97
N PRO A 107 -6.93 -5.21 4.88
CA PRO A 107 -6.99 -6.14 6.01
C PRO A 107 -7.60 -7.53 5.71
N GLU A 108 -8.17 -7.78 4.53
CA GLU A 108 -8.74 -9.08 4.16
C GLU A 108 -8.04 -9.67 2.93
N ARG A 109 -7.73 -10.98 3.00
CA ARG A 109 -7.25 -11.76 1.86
C ARG A 109 -8.29 -11.69 0.74
N TYR A 110 -7.85 -11.32 -0.46
CA TYR A 110 -8.64 -11.31 -1.69
C TYR A 110 -9.65 -12.46 -1.76
N THR A 111 -10.94 -12.10 -1.81
CA THR A 111 -12.02 -13.03 -2.17
C THR A 111 -12.60 -12.60 -3.51
N GLU A 112 -13.30 -13.49 -4.24
CA GLU A 112 -13.96 -13.13 -5.50
C GLU A 112 -14.95 -11.95 -5.34
N GLN A 113 -15.46 -11.71 -4.13
CA GLN A 113 -16.36 -10.60 -3.80
C GLN A 113 -15.63 -9.24 -3.74
N ALA A 114 -14.30 -9.22 -3.82
CA ALA A 114 -13.50 -8.01 -3.90
C ALA A 114 -13.66 -7.28 -5.25
N TRP A 115 -14.16 -7.92 -6.30
CA TRP A 115 -14.30 -7.28 -7.62
C TRP A 115 -15.66 -6.58 -7.75
N THR A 116 -15.65 -5.27 -7.96
CA THR A 116 -16.86 -4.44 -8.10
C THR A 116 -16.65 -3.31 -9.12
N ASP A 117 -17.75 -2.86 -9.72
CA ASP A 117 -17.85 -1.64 -10.52
C ASP A 117 -18.63 -0.53 -9.78
N ASP A 118 -19.00 -0.76 -8.52
CA ASP A 118 -19.65 0.21 -7.65
C ASP A 118 -18.61 1.09 -6.95
N VAL A 119 -18.65 2.39 -7.23
CA VAL A 119 -17.73 3.37 -6.65
C VAL A 119 -17.90 3.51 -5.13
N ASP A 120 -19.12 3.39 -4.62
CA ASP A 120 -19.39 3.51 -3.18
C ASP A 120 -18.81 2.31 -2.43
N ALA A 121 -18.82 1.12 -3.05
CA ALA A 121 -18.17 -0.06 -2.51
C ALA A 121 -16.64 0.09 -2.47
N LEU A 122 -16.02 0.73 -3.48
CA LEU A 122 -14.58 1.00 -3.47
C LEU A 122 -14.21 2.02 -2.37
N VAL A 123 -14.96 3.12 -2.25
CA VAL A 123 -14.78 4.12 -1.18
C VAL A 123 -14.90 3.46 0.19
N SER A 124 -15.95 2.65 0.42
CA SER A 124 -16.13 1.96 1.70
C SER A 124 -14.95 1.04 2.05
N ARG A 125 -14.26 0.47 1.06
CA ARG A 125 -13.08 -0.39 1.31
C ARG A 125 -11.85 0.44 1.68
N VAL A 126 -11.66 1.59 1.04
CA VAL A 126 -10.64 2.55 1.47
C VAL A 126 -10.89 2.95 2.93
N ASP A 127 -12.14 3.24 3.28
CA ASP A 127 -12.54 3.62 4.65
C ASP A 127 -12.26 2.52 5.67
N GLN A 128 -12.56 1.26 5.34
CA GLN A 128 -12.32 0.09 6.19
C GLN A 128 -10.83 -0.15 6.50
N PHE A 129 -9.91 0.39 5.70
CA PHE A 129 -8.48 0.29 6.01
C PHE A 129 -8.15 1.05 7.31
N ASN A 130 -7.90 0.30 8.38
CA ASN A 130 -7.48 0.83 9.67
C ASN A 130 -5.96 1.08 9.66
N VAL A 131 -5.59 2.35 9.42
CA VAL A 131 -4.20 2.81 9.40
C VAL A 131 -3.49 2.54 10.72
N ASP A 132 -4.17 2.72 11.85
CA ASP A 132 -3.53 2.69 13.18
C ASP A 132 -3.17 1.25 13.54
N ASP A 133 -4.10 0.30 13.32
CA ASP A 133 -3.86 -1.12 13.53
C ASP A 133 -2.77 -1.66 12.60
N PHE A 134 -2.76 -1.23 11.33
CA PHE A 134 -1.74 -1.62 10.37
C PHE A 134 -0.35 -1.07 10.75
N ALA A 135 -0.27 0.19 11.17
CA ALA A 135 0.98 0.82 11.57
C ALA A 135 1.65 0.09 12.74
N VAL A 136 0.86 -0.33 13.74
CA VAL A 136 1.37 -1.12 14.88
C VAL A 136 1.96 -2.46 14.41
N GLN A 137 1.28 -3.16 13.51
CA GLN A 137 1.76 -4.44 12.96
C GLN A 137 3.02 -4.25 12.11
N LEU A 138 3.08 -3.18 11.32
CA LEU A 138 4.24 -2.85 10.49
C LEU A 138 5.49 -2.56 11.34
N LEU A 139 5.35 -1.75 12.38
CA LEU A 139 6.48 -1.38 13.24
C LEU A 139 7.07 -2.60 13.96
N ALA A 140 6.21 -3.51 14.45
CA ALA A 140 6.67 -4.76 15.07
C ALA A 140 7.49 -5.63 14.11
N GLU A 141 7.11 -5.67 12.83
CA GLU A 141 7.86 -6.39 11.81
C GLU A 141 9.18 -5.69 11.49
N LEU A 142 9.17 -4.36 11.30
CA LEU A 142 10.40 -3.60 11.05
C LEU A 142 11.44 -3.77 12.16
N GLU A 143 11.02 -3.85 13.42
CA GLU A 143 11.90 -4.17 14.56
C GLU A 143 12.53 -5.56 14.44
N SER A 144 11.75 -6.56 14.03
CA SER A 144 12.22 -7.93 13.79
C SER A 144 13.25 -8.01 12.66
N LEU A 145 13.04 -7.24 11.59
CA LEU A 145 13.92 -7.17 10.43
C LEU A 145 15.28 -6.59 10.77
N VAL A 146 15.30 -5.46 11.48
CA VAL A 146 16.55 -4.82 11.90
C VAL A 146 17.30 -5.67 12.92
N ALA A 147 16.61 -6.42 13.78
CA ALA A 147 17.26 -7.32 14.74
C ALA A 147 17.91 -8.55 14.08
N SER A 148 17.51 -8.88 12.84
CA SER A 148 17.97 -10.06 12.11
C SER A 148 19.07 -9.77 11.08
N ALA A 149 19.36 -8.49 10.82
CA ALA A 149 20.40 -7.99 9.91
C ALA A 149 21.72 -7.69 10.63
#